data_AF-A0A2M7CTK6-F1
#
_entry.id   AF-A0A2M7CTK6-F1
#
_cell.length_a   1.000
_cell.length_b   1.000
_cell.length_c   1.000
_cell.angle_alpha   90.00
_cell.angle_beta   90.00
_cell.angle_gamma   90.00
#
_symmetry.space_group_name_H-M   'P 1'
#
loop_
_entity.id
_entity.type
_entity.pdbx_description
1 polymer ?
#
loop_
_entity_poly.entity_id
_entity_poly.type
_entity_poly.pdbx_seq_one_letter_code
_entity_poly.pdbx_strand_id
1 'polypeptide(L)'
;PIGDQARVSNPEIYDYQRRLVLEARALTNNAAAKARASWWLGQIPLSQMQSGFNFRHDLLSLPGTSTAPTALYYHSTGTGHLFARSDWSTDAFWMAFVAGRYDQSHAHQDQGAFTLNDHGWLAVTEIVWTHSGIQQGPEVHNVLRFVQAGATLPQQQDSTSTMIVTQGANGALAVDADLTPAYGVGAPIQNWRRQLAFANRAVLVTDDFAVSPGVSAIWQVNVPTAPVIVGPSARVGNLLIEVLQPADAVLSVLDWSSIDPDEFRSGYKIEVQGSGNRYVVRLSESGAIFANGFE
;
A
#
# COMPACT_ATOMS: atom_id res chain seq x y z
N PRO A 1 0.41 4.04 -5.24
CA PRO A 1 1.38 5.15 -5.37
C PRO A 1 2.69 4.72 -4.72
N ILE A 2 3.83 4.90 -5.41
CA ILE A 2 5.14 4.41 -4.96
C ILE A 2 6.13 5.54 -5.20
N GLY A 3 6.78 6.01 -4.13
CA GLY A 3 7.70 7.13 -4.23
C GLY A 3 7.04 8.41 -4.78
N ASP A 4 7.86 9.35 -5.21
CA ASP A 4 7.40 10.65 -5.68
C ASP A 4 6.41 10.55 -6.84
N GLN A 5 5.36 11.37 -6.76
CA GLN A 5 4.28 11.51 -7.73
C GLN A 5 4.19 12.94 -8.26
N ALA A 6 5.34 13.61 -8.46
CA ALA A 6 5.48 15.05 -8.71
C ALA A 6 4.67 15.66 -9.88
N ARG A 7 4.18 14.83 -10.80
CA ARG A 7 3.36 15.26 -11.94
C ARG A 7 1.87 14.99 -11.74
N VAL A 8 1.52 13.86 -11.14
CA VAL A 8 0.16 13.41 -10.89
C VAL A 8 0.18 12.59 -9.60
N SER A 9 -0.33 13.16 -8.52
CA SER A 9 -0.34 12.56 -7.19
C SER A 9 -1.06 11.20 -7.15
N ASN A 10 -2.09 11.02 -7.97
CA ASN A 10 -2.78 9.74 -8.16
C ASN A 10 -2.16 8.95 -9.32
N PRO A 11 -1.72 7.68 -9.13
CA PRO A 11 -0.99 6.91 -10.12
C PRO A 11 -1.92 6.32 -11.19
N GLU A 12 -2.52 7.17 -12.02
CA GLU A 12 -3.34 6.75 -13.15
C GLU A 12 -2.47 6.08 -14.22
N ILE A 13 -3.04 5.09 -14.91
CA ILE A 13 -2.38 4.50 -16.08
C ILE A 13 -2.25 5.58 -17.15
N TYR A 14 -1.02 5.76 -17.65
CA TYR A 14 -0.68 6.72 -18.69
C TYR A 14 -0.07 6.02 -19.92
N ASP A 15 0.17 6.78 -20.98
CA ASP A 15 0.72 6.30 -22.25
C ASP A 15 2.03 5.51 -22.09
N TYR A 16 2.87 5.87 -21.12
CA TYR A 16 4.17 5.22 -20.93
C TYR A 16 4.04 3.75 -20.52
N GLN A 17 3.09 3.42 -19.64
CA GLN A 17 2.83 2.05 -19.23
C GLN A 17 2.29 1.24 -20.41
N ARG A 18 1.35 1.80 -21.19
CA ARG A 18 0.83 1.16 -22.41
C ARG A 18 1.95 0.90 -23.42
N ARG A 19 2.80 1.90 -23.65
CA ARG A 19 3.94 1.83 -24.58
C ARG A 19 4.90 0.70 -24.19
N LEU A 20 5.29 0.62 -22.91
CA LEU A 20 6.22 -0.40 -22.43
C LEU A 20 5.70 -1.81 -22.75
N VAL A 21 4.40 -2.07 -22.54
CA VAL A 21 3.82 -3.38 -22.81
C VAL A 21 3.66 -3.67 -24.30
N LEU A 22 3.32 -2.65 -25.12
CA LEU A 22 3.29 -2.78 -26.58
C LEU A 22 4.67 -3.15 -27.14
N GLU A 23 5.72 -2.44 -26.71
CA GLU A 23 7.10 -2.70 -27.15
C GLU A 23 7.59 -4.08 -26.67
N ALA A 24 7.36 -4.43 -25.40
CA ALA A 24 7.74 -5.74 -24.86
C ALA A 24 7.05 -6.89 -25.61
N ARG A 25 5.76 -6.72 -25.96
CA ARG A 25 5.01 -7.69 -26.75
C ARG A 25 5.57 -7.85 -28.17
N ALA A 26 5.95 -6.75 -28.81
CA ALA A 26 6.50 -6.76 -30.16
C ALA A 26 7.88 -7.43 -30.21
N LEU A 27 8.70 -7.22 -29.18
CA LEU A 27 10.09 -7.70 -29.12
C LEU A 27 10.25 -9.14 -28.61
N THR A 28 9.34 -9.62 -27.77
CA THR A 28 9.48 -10.96 -27.18
C THR A 28 9.23 -12.06 -28.22
N ASN A 29 9.91 -13.19 -28.08
CA ASN A 29 9.61 -14.42 -28.83
C ASN A 29 8.79 -15.43 -28.01
N ASN A 30 8.50 -15.14 -26.75
CA ASN A 30 7.73 -16.02 -25.88
C ASN A 30 6.21 -15.85 -26.13
N ALA A 31 5.58 -16.88 -26.71
CA ALA A 31 4.16 -16.85 -27.03
C ALA A 31 3.25 -16.61 -25.81
N ALA A 32 3.58 -17.20 -24.65
CA ALA A 32 2.82 -16.99 -23.42
C ALA A 32 2.96 -15.55 -22.89
N ALA A 33 4.14 -14.94 -23.03
CA ALA A 33 4.34 -13.53 -22.70
C ALA A 33 3.54 -12.61 -23.64
N LYS A 34 3.51 -12.90 -24.95
CA LYS A 34 2.67 -12.16 -25.91
C LYS A 34 1.19 -12.24 -25.54
N ALA A 35 0.70 -13.42 -25.19
CA ALA A 35 -0.71 -13.62 -24.85
C ALA A 35 -1.12 -12.88 -23.57
N ARG A 36 -0.26 -12.86 -22.55
CA ARG A 36 -0.48 -12.05 -21.34
C ARG A 36 -0.42 -10.55 -21.61
N ALA A 37 0.50 -10.10 -22.46
CA ALA A 37 0.56 -8.70 -22.86
C ALA A 37 -0.68 -8.26 -23.65
N SER A 38 -1.17 -9.09 -24.58
CA SER A 38 -2.44 -8.85 -25.28
C SER A 38 -3.61 -8.71 -24.30
N TRP A 39 -3.67 -9.58 -23.29
CA TRP A 39 -4.70 -9.50 -22.26
C TRP A 39 -4.62 -8.19 -21.49
N TRP A 40 -3.45 -7.84 -20.94
CA TRP A 40 -3.28 -6.60 -20.17
C TRP A 40 -3.64 -5.36 -20.99
N LEU A 41 -3.17 -5.27 -22.25
CA LEU A 41 -3.48 -4.16 -23.16
C LEU A 41 -4.96 -4.02 -23.49
N GLY A 42 -5.72 -5.11 -23.40
CA GLY A 42 -7.18 -5.12 -23.58
C GLY A 42 -7.98 -4.91 -22.30
N GLN A 43 -7.33 -4.81 -21.12
CA GLN A 43 -7.99 -4.65 -19.82
C GLN A 43 -7.64 -3.33 -19.11
N ILE A 44 -6.63 -2.60 -19.57
CA ILE A 44 -6.35 -1.24 -19.08
C ILE A 44 -7.39 -0.22 -19.58
N PRO A 45 -7.59 0.90 -18.87
CA PRO A 45 -8.53 1.96 -19.28
C PRO A 45 -8.07 2.74 -20.54
N LEU A 46 -6.85 2.51 -21.03
CA LEU A 46 -6.31 3.16 -22.23
C LEU A 46 -6.38 2.25 -23.45
N SER A 47 -7.37 2.46 -24.31
CA SER A 47 -7.52 1.73 -25.58
C SER A 47 -6.55 2.19 -26.67
N GLN A 48 -6.04 3.42 -26.58
CA GLN A 48 -5.06 4.05 -27.47
C GLN A 48 -4.21 5.06 -26.68
N MET A 49 -3.11 5.52 -27.27
CA MET A 49 -2.32 6.63 -26.70
C MET A 49 -3.15 7.91 -26.64
N GLN A 50 -3.00 8.70 -25.58
CA GLN A 50 -3.73 9.94 -25.37
C GLN A 50 -2.94 11.16 -25.86
N SER A 51 -1.61 11.12 -25.78
CA SER A 51 -0.75 12.23 -26.19
C SER A 51 -0.20 12.02 -27.60
N GLY A 52 -0.34 13.03 -28.47
CA GLY A 52 0.06 12.94 -29.88
C GLY A 52 1.51 12.50 -30.12
N PHE A 53 2.44 12.89 -29.25
CA PHE A 53 3.85 12.47 -29.34
C PHE A 53 4.06 10.96 -29.08
N ASN A 54 3.07 10.25 -28.55
CA ASN A 54 3.08 8.80 -28.32
C ASN A 54 2.34 8.00 -29.41
N PHE A 55 1.54 8.63 -30.28
CA PHE A 55 0.65 7.94 -31.24
C PHE A 55 1.36 6.92 -32.14
N ARG A 56 2.65 7.12 -32.45
CA ARG A 56 3.44 6.15 -33.23
C ARG A 56 3.44 4.74 -32.62
N HIS A 57 3.24 4.61 -31.31
CA HIS A 57 3.25 3.33 -30.63
C HIS A 57 1.95 2.54 -30.84
N ASP A 58 0.84 3.18 -31.18
CA ASP A 58 -0.40 2.48 -31.57
C ASP A 58 -0.28 1.77 -32.93
N LEU A 59 0.79 2.02 -33.69
CA LEU A 59 1.12 1.26 -34.90
C LEU A 59 1.65 -0.15 -34.57
N LEU A 60 1.99 -0.44 -33.31
CA LEU A 60 2.41 -1.77 -32.88
C LEU A 60 1.19 -2.72 -32.85
N SER A 61 1.27 -3.78 -33.65
CA SER A 61 0.17 -4.71 -33.90
C SER A 61 -0.29 -5.43 -32.62
N LEU A 62 -1.61 -5.42 -32.36
CA LEU A 62 -2.28 -6.11 -31.24
C LEU A 62 -2.88 -7.52 -31.52
N PRO A 63 -2.98 -8.07 -32.75
CA PRO A 63 -3.64 -9.34 -32.98
C PRO A 63 -2.82 -10.47 -32.38
N GLY A 64 -3.50 -11.40 -31.72
CA GLY A 64 -2.90 -12.56 -31.10
C GLY A 64 -3.86 -13.21 -30.10
N THR A 65 -3.46 -14.38 -29.63
CA THR A 65 -4.14 -15.01 -28.49
C THR A 65 -4.04 -14.08 -27.26
N SER A 66 -5.08 -14.14 -26.43
CA SER A 66 -5.16 -13.41 -25.16
C SER A 66 -5.28 -14.43 -24.04
N THR A 67 -4.54 -14.23 -22.95
CA THR A 67 -4.57 -15.15 -21.80
C THR A 67 -4.47 -14.35 -20.51
N ALA A 68 -5.50 -14.48 -19.67
CA ALA A 68 -5.51 -13.86 -18.36
C ALA A 68 -4.38 -14.43 -17.48
N PRO A 69 -3.72 -13.59 -16.68
CA PRO A 69 -2.82 -14.04 -15.63
C PRO A 69 -3.58 -14.88 -14.58
N THR A 70 -2.88 -15.84 -13.98
CA THR A 70 -3.41 -16.69 -12.90
C THR A 70 -2.76 -16.41 -11.55
N ALA A 71 -1.53 -15.84 -11.56
CA ALA A 71 -0.87 -15.42 -10.33
C ALA A 71 -1.66 -14.29 -9.67
N LEU A 72 -1.89 -14.43 -8.36
CA LEU A 72 -2.64 -13.46 -7.56
C LEU A 72 -1.73 -12.57 -6.70
N TYR A 73 -0.42 -12.79 -6.78
CA TYR A 73 0.56 -11.94 -6.15
C TYR A 73 1.84 -11.84 -6.97
N TYR A 74 2.61 -10.78 -6.72
CA TYR A 74 3.94 -10.58 -7.27
C TYR A 74 4.81 -9.89 -6.22
N HIS A 75 5.96 -10.50 -5.90
CA HIS A 75 6.97 -9.92 -5.02
C HIS A 75 8.20 -9.53 -5.86
N SER A 76 8.42 -8.22 -5.98
CA SER A 76 9.63 -7.65 -6.57
C SER A 76 10.75 -7.61 -5.53
N THR A 77 11.52 -8.69 -5.41
CA THR A 77 12.57 -8.82 -4.39
C THR A 77 13.66 -7.75 -4.49
N GLY A 78 13.89 -7.17 -5.68
CA GLY A 78 14.87 -6.11 -5.87
C GLY A 78 14.48 -4.76 -5.26
N THR A 79 13.18 -4.45 -5.24
CA THR A 79 12.65 -3.19 -4.68
C THR A 79 11.93 -3.38 -3.35
N GLY A 80 11.59 -4.62 -2.99
CA GLY A 80 10.82 -4.92 -1.80
C GLY A 80 9.32 -4.66 -1.93
N HIS A 81 8.79 -4.47 -3.13
CA HIS A 81 7.34 -4.30 -3.31
C HIS A 81 6.64 -5.65 -3.47
N LEU A 82 5.59 -5.86 -2.69
CA LEU A 82 4.63 -6.94 -2.81
C LEU A 82 3.30 -6.37 -3.29
N PHE A 83 2.72 -7.01 -4.29
CA PHE A 83 1.36 -6.76 -4.77
C PHE A 83 0.55 -8.03 -4.63
N ALA A 84 -0.69 -7.92 -4.19
CA ALA A 84 -1.62 -9.02 -3.98
C ALA A 84 -3.03 -8.63 -4.42
N ARG A 85 -3.80 -9.60 -4.90
CA ARG A 85 -5.22 -9.42 -5.24
C ARG A 85 -6.03 -10.68 -5.02
N SER A 86 -7.33 -10.55 -4.76
CA SER A 86 -8.24 -11.70 -4.61
C SER A 86 -8.44 -12.47 -5.92
N ASP A 87 -8.53 -11.76 -7.03
CA ASP A 87 -8.80 -12.28 -8.38
C ASP A 87 -8.48 -11.20 -9.43
N TRP A 88 -8.75 -11.47 -10.71
CA TRP A 88 -8.46 -10.55 -11.83
C TRP A 88 -9.69 -9.78 -12.34
N SER A 89 -10.83 -9.86 -11.66
CA SER A 89 -12.00 -9.03 -11.97
C SER A 89 -11.79 -7.57 -11.56
N THR A 90 -12.73 -6.71 -11.95
CA THR A 90 -12.80 -5.30 -11.55
C THR A 90 -13.11 -5.12 -10.07
N ASP A 91 -13.63 -6.16 -9.42
CA ASP A 91 -14.15 -6.12 -8.06
C ASP A 91 -13.14 -6.72 -7.06
N ALA A 92 -11.93 -6.97 -7.55
CA ALA A 92 -10.87 -7.61 -6.78
C ALA A 92 -10.42 -6.72 -5.61
N PHE A 93 -10.34 -7.31 -4.42
CA PHE A 93 -9.66 -6.68 -3.29
C PHE A 93 -8.16 -6.73 -3.54
N TRP A 94 -7.49 -5.58 -3.46
CA TRP A 94 -6.07 -5.43 -3.82
C TRP A 94 -5.27 -4.84 -2.68
N MET A 95 -4.04 -5.32 -2.51
CA MET A 95 -3.06 -4.82 -1.54
C MET A 95 -1.71 -4.58 -2.20
N ALA A 96 -1.05 -3.48 -1.81
CA ALA A 96 0.39 -3.33 -1.93
C ALA A 96 1.03 -3.25 -0.55
N PHE A 97 2.26 -3.75 -0.44
CA PHE A 97 3.09 -3.68 0.76
C PHE A 97 4.56 -3.49 0.37
N VAL A 98 5.35 -2.83 1.22
CA VAL A 98 6.78 -2.64 0.96
C VAL A 98 7.64 -3.04 2.16
N ALA A 99 8.65 -3.86 1.90
CA ALA A 99 9.73 -4.19 2.81
C ALA A 99 10.93 -4.66 1.97
N GLY A 100 11.93 -3.81 1.84
CA GLY A 100 13.11 -4.10 1.03
C GLY A 100 14.13 -2.99 1.04
N ARG A 101 14.78 -2.82 -0.11
CA ARG A 101 15.85 -1.85 -0.30
C ARG A 101 15.27 -0.43 -0.37
N TYR A 102 15.73 0.44 0.51
CA TYR A 102 15.43 1.87 0.50
C TYR A 102 16.70 2.66 0.23
N ASP A 103 16.99 2.97 -1.04
CA ASP A 103 18.25 3.64 -1.44
C ASP A 103 18.07 4.68 -2.57
N GLN A 104 16.85 4.92 -3.04
CA GLN A 104 16.59 5.87 -4.12
C GLN A 104 16.16 7.22 -3.56
N SER A 105 16.59 8.32 -4.19
CA SER A 105 16.24 9.69 -3.79
C SER A 105 14.75 10.02 -3.87
N HIS A 106 14.01 9.27 -4.71
CA HIS A 106 12.57 9.39 -4.88
C HIS A 106 11.78 8.30 -4.16
N ALA A 107 12.46 7.39 -3.45
CA ALA A 107 11.81 6.46 -2.55
C ALA A 107 11.47 7.16 -1.23
N HIS A 108 10.39 6.75 -0.60
CA HIS A 108 9.89 7.38 0.62
C HIS A 108 10.34 6.62 1.86
N GLN A 109 10.12 7.24 3.02
CA GLN A 109 10.31 6.62 4.32
C GLN A 109 9.10 5.73 4.65
N ASP A 110 8.84 4.76 3.78
CA ASP A 110 7.61 3.98 3.74
C ASP A 110 7.82 2.49 3.99
N GLN A 111 8.99 2.06 4.49
CA GLN A 111 9.19 0.65 4.84
C GLN A 111 8.13 0.20 5.84
N GLY A 112 7.43 -0.89 5.51
CA GLY A 112 6.28 -1.39 6.25
C GLY A 112 4.94 -0.84 5.81
N ALA A 113 4.87 0.13 4.90
CA ALA A 113 3.62 0.72 4.45
C ALA A 113 2.80 -0.27 3.63
N PHE A 114 1.47 -0.18 3.77
CA PHE A 114 0.52 -0.90 2.95
C PHE A 114 -0.50 0.02 2.29
N THR A 115 -1.08 -0.41 1.18
CA THR A 115 -2.21 0.24 0.49
C THR A 115 -3.28 -0.79 0.22
N LEU A 116 -4.55 -0.43 0.39
CA LEU A 116 -5.71 -1.25 0.11
C LEU A 116 -6.62 -0.56 -0.90
N ASN A 117 -7.09 -1.32 -1.89
CA ASN A 117 -8.03 -0.86 -2.89
C ASN A 117 -9.15 -1.87 -3.08
N ASP A 118 -10.37 -1.35 -3.18
CA ASP A 118 -11.58 -2.08 -3.47
C ASP A 118 -12.61 -1.08 -4.01
N HIS A 119 -12.81 -1.08 -5.34
CA HIS A 119 -13.64 -0.06 -6.02
C HIS A 119 -13.20 1.39 -5.74
N GLY A 120 -11.93 1.60 -5.41
CA GLY A 120 -11.39 2.87 -4.93
C GLY A 120 -10.40 2.67 -3.78
N TRP A 121 -9.69 3.74 -3.39
CA TRP A 121 -8.76 3.68 -2.28
C TRP A 121 -9.52 3.47 -0.97
N LEU A 122 -9.25 2.37 -0.27
CA LEU A 122 -9.74 2.17 1.10
C LEU A 122 -8.75 2.78 2.11
N ALA A 123 -7.46 2.47 1.90
CA ALA A 123 -6.34 2.99 2.66
C ALA A 123 -5.17 3.20 1.69
N VAL A 124 -4.61 4.40 1.63
CA VAL A 124 -3.55 4.76 0.67
C VAL A 124 -2.68 5.84 1.28
N THR A 125 -1.43 5.96 0.85
CA THR A 125 -0.61 7.11 1.25
C THR A 125 -1.31 8.44 0.94
N GLU A 126 -1.19 9.40 1.86
CA GLU A 126 -1.81 10.72 1.75
C GLU A 126 -1.33 11.51 0.52
N ILE A 127 -0.16 11.14 0.00
CA ILE A 127 0.47 11.76 -1.17
C ILE A 127 -0.48 11.89 -2.35
N VAL A 128 -1.44 10.97 -2.51
CA VAL A 128 -2.40 11.02 -3.63
C VAL A 128 -3.30 12.25 -3.62
N TRP A 129 -3.42 12.92 -2.47
CA TRP A 129 -4.22 14.13 -2.28
C TRP A 129 -3.38 15.37 -2.02
N THR A 130 -2.06 15.29 -2.18
CA THR A 130 -1.21 16.48 -2.06
C THR A 130 -1.07 17.23 -3.37
N HIS A 131 -0.77 18.53 -3.29
CA HIS A 131 -0.45 19.36 -4.44
C HIS A 131 0.87 18.92 -5.08
N SER A 132 1.90 18.71 -4.26
CA SER A 132 3.25 18.46 -4.74
C SER A 132 3.51 17.01 -5.17
N GLY A 133 2.83 16.04 -4.55
CA GLY A 133 3.08 14.61 -4.75
C GLY A 133 4.43 14.12 -4.23
N ILE A 134 5.17 14.90 -3.42
CA ILE A 134 6.57 14.60 -3.03
C ILE A 134 6.80 14.55 -1.50
N GLN A 135 5.74 14.42 -0.70
CA GLN A 135 5.89 14.25 0.75
C GLN A 135 6.47 12.86 1.04
N GLN A 136 7.70 12.79 1.54
CA GLN A 136 8.41 11.51 1.70
C GLN A 136 8.43 10.96 3.14
N GLY A 137 7.92 11.74 4.11
CA GLY A 137 8.02 11.43 5.53
C GLY A 137 7.08 10.30 5.97
N PRO A 138 7.39 9.56 7.07
CA PRO A 138 6.56 8.44 7.52
C PRO A 138 5.09 8.84 7.81
N GLU A 139 4.85 10.11 8.13
CA GLU A 139 3.55 10.65 8.52
C GLU A 139 2.47 10.43 7.45
N VAL A 140 2.84 10.44 6.17
CA VAL A 140 1.90 10.30 5.04
C VAL A 140 1.71 8.85 4.58
N HIS A 141 2.32 7.87 5.27
CA HIS A 141 2.26 6.45 4.92
C HIS A 141 1.54 5.59 5.96
N ASN A 142 1.07 4.40 5.57
CA ASN A 142 0.35 3.49 6.47
C ASN A 142 1.31 2.58 7.24
N VAL A 143 2.09 3.18 8.14
CA VAL A 143 3.18 2.54 8.89
C VAL A 143 2.88 2.47 10.39
N LEU A 144 3.72 1.76 11.14
CA LEU A 144 3.87 2.02 12.57
C LEU A 144 4.86 3.18 12.71
N ARG A 145 4.39 4.35 13.16
CA ARG A 145 5.20 5.55 13.28
C ARG A 145 5.81 5.65 14.67
N PHE A 146 7.13 5.84 14.76
CA PHE A 146 7.81 6.05 16.04
C PHE A 146 8.06 7.53 16.27
N VAL A 147 7.82 7.98 17.51
CA VAL A 147 7.93 9.39 17.91
C VAL A 147 8.80 9.50 19.15
N GLN A 148 9.73 10.44 19.15
CA GLN A 148 10.57 10.77 20.30
C GLN A 148 10.55 12.28 20.52
N ALA A 149 10.29 12.71 21.76
CA ALA A 149 10.21 14.13 22.12
C ALA A 149 9.27 14.96 21.21
N GLY A 150 8.18 14.35 20.76
CA GLY A 150 7.18 14.99 19.89
C GLY A 150 7.51 15.00 18.39
N ALA A 151 8.71 14.54 17.98
CA ALA A 151 9.11 14.45 16.58
C ALA A 151 9.05 13.00 16.08
N THR A 152 8.58 12.81 14.84
CA THR A 152 8.67 11.52 14.15
C THR A 152 10.14 11.15 13.93
N LEU A 153 10.49 9.91 14.25
CA LEU A 153 11.79 9.35 13.91
C LEU A 153 11.79 8.97 12.42
N PRO A 154 12.75 9.48 11.63
CA PRO A 154 12.80 9.17 10.22
C PRO A 154 13.33 7.76 9.96
N GLN A 155 12.90 7.16 8.85
CA GLN A 155 13.57 5.99 8.30
C GLN A 155 14.82 6.44 7.54
N GLN A 156 15.87 5.63 7.56
CA GLN A 156 17.16 5.92 6.97
C GLN A 156 17.25 5.34 5.55
N GLN A 157 17.65 6.19 4.60
CA GLN A 157 18.10 5.75 3.28
C GLN A 157 19.35 4.86 3.41
N ASP A 158 19.60 4.06 2.38
CA ASP A 158 20.63 3.01 2.32
C ASP A 158 20.40 1.88 3.34
N SER A 159 19.13 1.66 3.71
CA SER A 159 18.69 0.54 4.54
C SER A 159 18.07 -0.59 3.70
N THR A 160 17.93 -1.77 4.29
CA THR A 160 17.26 -2.91 3.64
C THR A 160 16.45 -3.68 4.66
N SER A 161 15.13 -3.46 4.65
CA SER A 161 14.17 -4.33 5.32
C SER A 161 14.02 -5.65 4.53
N THR A 162 13.37 -6.64 5.13
CA THR A 162 13.14 -7.94 4.48
C THR A 162 11.72 -8.42 4.68
N MET A 163 11.22 -9.26 3.78
CA MET A 163 9.97 -10.00 3.99
C MET A 163 10.03 -11.42 3.45
N ILE A 164 9.25 -12.29 4.08
CA ILE A 164 8.91 -13.62 3.60
C ILE A 164 7.43 -13.61 3.22
N VAL A 165 7.12 -14.14 2.03
CA VAL A 165 5.75 -14.22 1.51
C VAL A 165 5.38 -15.69 1.37
N THR A 166 4.33 -16.09 2.06
CA THR A 166 3.79 -17.46 2.03
C THR A 166 2.42 -17.45 1.38
N GLN A 167 2.28 -18.17 0.27
CA GLN A 167 1.01 -18.31 -0.44
C GLN A 167 0.08 -19.31 0.27
N GLY A 168 -1.16 -18.87 0.50
CA GLY A 168 -2.28 -19.71 0.92
C GLY A 168 -3.22 -20.05 -0.25
N ALA A 169 -4.35 -20.69 0.08
CA ALA A 169 -5.38 -21.02 -0.91
C ALA A 169 -6.16 -19.77 -1.36
N ASN A 170 -6.72 -19.81 -2.57
CA ASN A 170 -7.68 -18.81 -3.07
C ASN A 170 -7.20 -17.35 -2.97
N GLY A 171 -5.93 -17.10 -3.26
CA GLY A 171 -5.34 -15.75 -3.21
C GLY A 171 -4.95 -15.28 -1.81
N ALA A 172 -5.12 -16.11 -0.77
CA ALA A 172 -4.64 -15.79 0.57
C ALA A 172 -3.11 -15.68 0.60
N LEU A 173 -2.60 -14.76 1.41
CA LEU A 173 -1.17 -14.55 1.64
C LEU A 173 -0.90 -14.28 3.11
N ALA A 174 0.18 -14.87 3.61
CA ALA A 174 0.82 -14.45 4.84
C ALA A 174 2.14 -13.76 4.50
N VAL A 175 2.38 -12.59 5.08
CA VAL A 175 3.62 -11.82 4.94
C VAL A 175 4.24 -11.66 6.32
N ASP A 176 5.54 -11.83 6.40
CA ASP A 176 6.31 -11.63 7.62
C ASP A 176 7.52 -10.78 7.30
N ALA A 177 7.54 -9.54 7.80
CA ALA A 177 8.55 -8.55 7.47
C ALA A 177 9.35 -8.09 8.69
N ASP A 178 10.68 -8.08 8.56
CA ASP A 178 11.58 -7.40 9.49
C ASP A 178 11.89 -6.01 8.94
N LEU A 179 11.41 -5.00 9.67
CA LEU A 179 11.46 -3.60 9.32
C LEU A 179 12.47 -2.83 10.19
N THR A 180 13.06 -3.49 11.19
CA THR A 180 14.08 -2.90 12.08
C THR A 180 15.21 -2.20 11.33
N PRO A 181 15.76 -2.76 10.23
CA PRO A 181 16.85 -2.11 9.49
C PRO A 181 16.50 -0.71 8.95
N ALA A 182 15.22 -0.39 8.76
CA ALA A 182 14.79 0.91 8.25
C ALA A 182 15.21 2.08 9.15
N TYR A 183 15.52 1.83 10.44
CA TYR A 183 15.96 2.89 11.36
C TYR A 183 17.48 2.91 11.58
N GLY A 184 18.22 1.94 11.03
CA GLY A 184 19.68 1.85 11.17
C GLY A 184 20.16 1.37 12.54
N VAL A 185 21.47 1.11 12.63
CA VAL A 185 22.10 0.60 13.86
C VAL A 185 22.18 1.70 14.92
N GLY A 186 21.83 1.38 16.16
CA GLY A 186 21.90 2.30 17.30
C GLY A 186 20.71 3.26 17.42
N ALA A 187 19.73 3.17 16.52
CA ALA A 187 18.46 3.86 16.66
C ALA A 187 17.68 3.37 17.90
N PRO A 188 16.76 4.18 18.44
CA PRO A 188 15.97 3.77 19.59
C PRO A 188 14.85 2.77 19.23
N ILE A 189 14.80 2.28 17.98
CA ILE A 189 13.95 1.16 17.54
C ILE A 189 14.82 -0.11 17.55
N GLN A 190 14.58 -0.98 18.52
CA GLN A 190 15.36 -2.20 18.75
C GLN A 190 14.80 -3.38 17.96
N ASN A 191 13.49 -3.36 17.71
CA ASN A 191 12.78 -4.34 16.90
C ASN A 191 11.54 -3.69 16.29
N TRP A 192 11.28 -3.97 15.02
CA TRP A 192 9.96 -3.79 14.41
C TRP A 192 9.72 -4.90 13.39
N ARG A 193 8.76 -5.77 13.70
CA ARG A 193 8.30 -6.84 12.83
C ARG A 193 6.84 -6.59 12.50
N ARG A 194 6.49 -6.69 11.22
CA ARG A 194 5.10 -6.56 10.74
C ARG A 194 4.69 -7.83 10.02
N GLN A 195 3.58 -8.41 10.44
CA GLN A 195 2.96 -9.54 9.76
C GLN A 195 1.61 -9.13 9.15
N LEU A 196 1.35 -9.57 7.93
CA LEU A 196 0.08 -9.37 7.24
C LEU A 196 -0.57 -10.72 6.95
N ALA A 197 -1.85 -10.87 7.29
CA ALA A 197 -2.67 -11.97 6.76
C ALA A 197 -3.73 -11.37 5.83
N PHE A 198 -3.54 -11.55 4.53
CA PHE A 198 -4.45 -11.10 3.47
C PHE A 198 -5.32 -12.28 3.04
N ALA A 199 -6.63 -12.22 3.30
CA ALA A 199 -7.59 -13.24 2.89
C ALA A 199 -9.02 -12.70 3.04
N ASN A 200 -9.99 -13.29 2.33
CA ASN A 200 -11.41 -13.03 2.55
C ASN A 200 -11.77 -11.52 2.57
N ARG A 201 -11.19 -10.74 1.64
CA ARG A 201 -11.38 -9.28 1.54
C ARG A 201 -11.05 -8.52 2.83
N ALA A 202 -10.07 -9.02 3.57
CA ALA A 202 -9.56 -8.42 4.78
C ALA A 202 -8.03 -8.55 4.85
N VAL A 203 -7.42 -7.65 5.64
CA VAL A 203 -6.03 -7.72 6.06
C VAL A 203 -5.96 -7.60 7.57
N LEU A 204 -5.37 -8.61 8.21
CA LEU A 204 -4.94 -8.50 9.61
C LEU A 204 -3.50 -8.02 9.63
N VAL A 205 -3.27 -6.84 10.18
CA VAL A 205 -1.94 -6.25 10.40
C VAL A 205 -1.55 -6.51 11.84
N THR A 206 -0.44 -7.20 12.04
CA THR A 206 0.20 -7.36 13.35
C THR A 206 1.53 -6.62 13.32
N ASP A 207 1.78 -5.80 14.33
CA ASP A 207 3.08 -5.20 14.57
C ASP A 207 3.58 -5.64 15.94
N ASP A 208 4.78 -6.21 16.00
CA ASP A 208 5.55 -6.45 17.22
C ASP A 208 6.75 -5.51 17.22
N PHE A 209 6.94 -4.73 18.28
CA PHE A 209 8.01 -3.75 18.35
C PHE A 209 8.71 -3.71 19.71
N ALA A 210 9.91 -3.16 19.73
CA ALA A 210 10.63 -2.84 20.96
C ALA A 210 11.37 -1.51 20.75
N VAL A 211 11.19 -0.58 21.68
CA VAL A 211 11.78 0.76 21.60
C VAL A 211 12.42 1.17 22.93
N SER A 212 13.39 2.07 22.85
CA SER A 212 14.03 2.66 24.02
C SER A 212 13.06 3.57 24.80
N PRO A 213 13.30 3.82 26.10
CA PRO A 213 12.48 4.74 26.89
C PRO A 213 12.35 6.13 26.24
N GLY A 214 11.15 6.71 26.31
CA GLY A 214 10.85 8.02 25.71
C GLY A 214 10.50 7.98 24.22
N VAL A 215 10.43 6.79 23.62
CA VAL A 215 9.88 6.58 22.27
C VAL A 215 8.49 5.96 22.38
N SER A 216 7.54 6.52 21.64
CA SER A 216 6.19 5.97 21.48
C SER A 216 5.98 5.43 20.07
N ALA A 217 5.21 4.35 19.94
CA ALA A 217 4.78 3.82 18.65
C ALA A 217 3.29 4.12 18.42
N ILE A 218 2.97 4.69 17.27
CA ILE A 218 1.63 5.11 16.86
C ILE A 218 1.29 4.35 15.59
N TRP A 219 0.30 3.48 15.65
CA TRP A 219 -0.18 2.81 14.44
C TRP A 219 -1.04 3.80 13.66
N GLN A 220 -0.81 3.94 12.35
CA GLN A 220 -1.54 4.91 11.54
C GLN A 220 -2.00 4.36 10.20
N VAL A 221 -3.12 4.91 9.73
CA VAL A 221 -3.65 4.64 8.39
C VAL A 221 -4.31 5.90 7.82
N ASN A 222 -3.98 6.22 6.58
CA ASN A 222 -4.53 7.33 5.82
C ASN A 222 -5.69 6.81 4.95
N VAL A 223 -6.78 7.58 4.93
CA VAL A 223 -8.09 7.17 4.42
C VAL A 223 -8.76 8.34 3.68
N PRO A 224 -9.59 8.07 2.64
CA PRO A 224 -10.09 9.11 1.73
C PRO A 224 -11.17 10.02 2.32
N THR A 225 -11.90 9.56 3.33
CA THR A 225 -13.08 10.24 3.87
C THR A 225 -13.06 10.25 5.39
N ALA A 226 -13.75 11.22 6.00
CA ALA A 226 -13.80 11.34 7.45
C ALA A 226 -14.27 10.03 8.12
N PRO A 227 -13.49 9.47 9.06
CA PRO A 227 -13.86 8.28 9.79
C PRO A 227 -14.93 8.55 10.85
N VAL A 228 -15.81 7.58 11.07
CA VAL A 228 -16.67 7.51 12.24
C VAL A 228 -16.07 6.52 13.24
N ILE A 229 -15.63 7.01 14.40
CA ILE A 229 -15.03 6.19 15.46
C ILE A 229 -16.10 5.75 16.46
N VAL A 230 -16.11 4.46 16.79
CA VAL A 230 -16.94 3.86 17.84
C VAL A 230 -16.07 2.90 18.66
N GLY A 231 -15.64 3.34 19.84
CA GLY A 231 -14.72 2.56 20.68
C GLY A 231 -13.38 2.27 19.96
N PRO A 232 -12.89 1.02 19.94
CA PRO A 232 -11.65 0.64 19.27
C PRO A 232 -11.82 0.41 17.76
N SER A 233 -12.90 0.92 17.16
CA SER A 233 -13.20 0.69 15.74
C SER A 233 -13.47 2.01 15.01
N ALA A 234 -13.16 2.03 13.71
CA ALA A 234 -13.46 3.14 12.83
C ALA A 234 -14.10 2.64 11.54
N ARG A 235 -15.12 3.35 11.05
CA ARG A 235 -15.73 3.11 9.75
C ARG A 235 -15.44 4.27 8.80
N VAL A 236 -14.99 3.94 7.59
CA VAL A 236 -14.61 4.88 6.54
C VAL A 236 -15.19 4.38 5.22
N GLY A 237 -16.35 4.90 4.81
CA GLY A 237 -17.03 4.39 3.61
C GLY A 237 -17.22 2.87 3.67
N ASN A 238 -16.57 2.15 2.74
CA ASN A 238 -16.56 0.68 2.66
C ASN A 238 -15.45 0.00 3.47
N LEU A 239 -14.67 0.72 4.26
CA LEU A 239 -13.63 0.16 5.13
C LEU A 239 -14.11 0.13 6.59
N LEU A 240 -13.95 -1.02 7.22
CA LEU A 240 -14.02 -1.19 8.67
C LEU A 240 -12.60 -1.45 9.20
N ILE A 241 -12.22 -0.69 10.22
CA ILE A 241 -10.96 -0.85 10.95
C ILE A 241 -11.31 -1.25 12.39
N GLU A 242 -10.72 -2.32 12.87
CA GLU A 242 -10.91 -2.84 14.22
C GLU A 242 -9.56 -3.05 14.89
N VAL A 243 -9.33 -2.32 15.98
CA VAL A 243 -8.15 -2.51 16.82
C VAL A 243 -8.45 -3.63 17.82
N LEU A 244 -7.78 -4.77 17.64
CA LEU A 244 -7.91 -5.93 18.51
C LEU A 244 -6.90 -5.88 19.66
N GLN A 245 -5.73 -5.27 19.41
CA GLN A 245 -4.72 -4.98 20.43
C GLN A 245 -4.03 -3.64 20.13
N PRO A 246 -3.67 -2.87 21.18
CA PRO A 246 -3.91 -3.17 22.60
C PRO A 246 -5.37 -2.90 23.01
N ALA A 247 -5.80 -3.46 24.14
CA ALA A 247 -7.19 -3.35 24.60
C ALA A 247 -7.58 -1.93 25.06
N ASP A 248 -6.59 -1.12 25.44
CA ASP A 248 -6.73 0.28 25.85
C ASP A 248 -6.51 1.25 24.68
N ALA A 249 -6.60 0.77 23.43
CA ALA A 249 -6.37 1.58 22.25
C ALA A 249 -7.33 2.78 22.19
N VAL A 250 -6.75 3.96 21.93
CA VAL A 250 -7.45 5.21 21.68
C VAL A 250 -7.20 5.62 20.25
N LEU A 251 -8.29 5.87 19.52
CA LEU A 251 -8.27 6.34 18.15
C LEU A 251 -8.43 7.87 18.12
N SER A 252 -7.62 8.54 17.30
CA SER A 252 -7.78 9.94 16.95
C SER A 252 -7.79 10.13 15.43
N VAL A 253 -8.25 11.29 15.00
CA VAL A 253 -8.36 11.64 13.58
C VAL A 253 -7.63 12.94 13.34
N LEU A 254 -6.80 12.95 12.30
CA LEU A 254 -6.25 14.15 11.71
C LEU A 254 -6.92 14.39 10.35
N ASP A 255 -7.40 15.60 10.11
CA ASP A 255 -7.75 16.09 8.77
C ASP A 255 -6.49 16.72 8.16
N TRP A 256 -5.99 16.17 7.07
CA TRP A 256 -4.74 16.64 6.47
C TRP A 256 -4.86 18.06 5.93
N SER A 257 -6.05 18.46 5.45
CA SER A 257 -6.29 19.83 4.98
C SER A 257 -6.17 20.87 6.08
N SER A 258 -6.21 20.47 7.36
CA SER A 258 -6.00 21.36 8.49
C SER A 258 -4.52 21.61 8.82
N ILE A 259 -3.59 20.81 8.30
CA ILE A 259 -2.14 20.95 8.56
C ILE A 259 -1.53 22.03 7.68
N ASP A 260 -1.73 21.89 6.37
CA ASP A 260 -1.28 22.84 5.36
C ASP A 260 -2.26 22.74 4.17
N PRO A 261 -3.26 23.62 4.08
CA PRO A 261 -4.30 23.53 3.04
C PRO A 261 -3.79 23.81 1.62
N ASP A 262 -2.61 24.41 1.47
CA ASP A 262 -2.00 24.64 0.15
C ASP A 262 -1.33 23.36 -0.38
N GLU A 263 -0.84 22.52 0.53
CA GLU A 263 -0.22 21.24 0.20
C GLU A 263 -1.21 20.07 0.26
N PHE A 264 -2.01 19.93 1.32
CA PHE A 264 -2.92 18.81 1.54
C PHE A 264 -4.36 19.19 1.18
N ARG A 265 -4.87 18.62 0.08
CA ARG A 265 -6.17 19.04 -0.49
C ARG A 265 -7.37 18.32 0.11
N SER A 266 -7.17 17.15 0.69
CA SER A 266 -8.19 16.32 1.34
C SER A 266 -7.49 15.26 2.20
N GLY A 267 -8.20 14.18 2.55
CA GLY A 267 -7.63 13.02 3.23
C GLY A 267 -7.64 13.13 4.75
N TYR A 268 -7.70 11.97 5.39
CA TYR A 268 -7.72 11.85 6.85
C TYR A 268 -6.73 10.79 7.29
N LYS A 269 -6.15 10.97 8.47
CA LYS A 269 -5.34 9.94 9.13
C LYS A 269 -6.00 9.51 10.42
N ILE A 270 -6.17 8.21 10.58
CA ILE A 270 -6.52 7.60 11.86
C ILE A 270 -5.21 7.23 12.54
N GLU A 271 -5.04 7.69 13.78
CA GLU A 271 -3.94 7.29 14.65
C GLU A 271 -4.49 6.44 15.78
N VAL A 272 -3.79 5.35 16.09
CA VAL A 272 -4.09 4.45 17.19
C VAL A 272 -2.92 4.50 18.15
N GLN A 273 -3.21 4.86 19.39
CA GLN A 273 -2.26 4.82 20.49
C GLN A 273 -2.77 3.85 21.55
N GLY A 274 -1.88 3.16 22.25
CA GLY A 274 -2.22 2.36 23.41
C GLY A 274 -0.97 1.84 24.09
N SER A 275 -1.16 1.10 25.18
CA SER A 275 -0.05 0.55 25.94
C SER A 275 0.54 -0.71 25.31
N GLY A 276 1.72 -1.11 25.80
CA GLY A 276 2.38 -2.33 25.37
C GLY A 276 3.24 -2.14 24.13
N ASN A 277 3.55 -3.26 23.48
CA ASN A 277 4.56 -3.37 22.43
C ASN A 277 4.06 -4.13 21.20
N ARG A 278 2.74 -4.19 21.04
CA ARG A 278 2.07 -4.93 19.99
C ARG A 278 0.80 -4.23 19.54
N TYR A 279 0.62 -4.11 18.22
CA TYR A 279 -0.65 -3.74 17.61
C TYR A 279 -1.20 -4.92 16.81
N VAL A 280 -2.51 -5.15 16.92
CA VAL A 280 -3.23 -6.11 16.06
C VAL A 280 -4.46 -5.39 15.53
N VAL A 281 -4.47 -5.09 14.24
CA VAL A 281 -5.53 -4.29 13.59
C VAL A 281 -6.08 -5.04 12.38
N ARG A 282 -7.39 -5.23 12.34
CA ARG A 282 -8.09 -5.80 11.19
C ARG A 282 -8.64 -4.68 10.31
N LEU A 283 -8.39 -4.76 9.01
CA LEU A 283 -8.97 -3.89 7.99
C LEU A 283 -9.80 -4.78 7.06
N SER A 284 -11.10 -4.52 6.93
CA SER A 284 -12.01 -5.35 6.13
C SER A 284 -13.04 -4.50 5.39
N GLU A 285 -13.63 -5.06 4.34
CA GLU A 285 -14.78 -4.43 3.69
C GLU A 285 -15.97 -4.35 4.66
N SER A 286 -16.59 -3.17 4.77
CA SER A 286 -17.74 -2.89 5.63
C SER A 286 -18.97 -3.62 5.08
N GLY A 287 -19.12 -4.88 5.45
CA GLY A 287 -20.15 -5.79 4.93
C GLY A 287 -19.76 -7.26 5.06
N ALA A 288 -18.46 -7.56 5.12
CA ALA A 288 -17.96 -8.93 5.26
C ALA A 288 -18.37 -9.62 6.59
N ILE A 289 -18.72 -8.84 7.62
CA ILE A 289 -19.14 -9.38 8.93
C ILE A 289 -20.53 -10.05 8.88
N PHE A 290 -21.39 -9.69 7.92
CA PHE A 290 -22.74 -10.26 7.85
C PHE A 290 -22.92 -11.32 6.76
N ALA A 291 -21.90 -11.61 5.95
CA ALA A 291 -22.00 -12.62 4.90
C ALA A 291 -21.92 -14.06 5.45
N ASN A 292 -21.21 -14.26 6.56
CA ASN A 292 -21.00 -15.57 7.18
C ASN A 292 -21.46 -15.51 8.64
N GLY A 293 -22.77 -15.52 8.87
CA GLY A 293 -23.38 -15.44 10.20
C GLY A 293 -22.71 -16.33 11.26
N PHE A 294 -22.89 -15.98 12.54
CA PHE A 294 -22.31 -16.70 13.67
C PHE A 294 -22.59 -18.22 13.59
N GLU A 295 -21.59 -18.99 13.21
CA GLU A 295 -21.47 -20.42 13.54
C GLU A 295 -20.38 -20.61 14.60
#